data_AF-A0A836QSA6-F1
#
_entry.id   AF-A0A836QSA6-F1
#
_cell.length_a   1.000
_cell.length_b   1.000
_cell.length_c   1.000
_cell.angle_alpha   90.00
_cell.angle_beta   90.00
_cell.angle_gamma   90.00
#
_symmetry.space_group_name_H-M   'P 1'
#
loop_
_entity.id
_entity.type
_entity.pdbx_description
1 polymer ?
#
loop_
_entity_poly.entity_id
_entity_poly.type
_entity_poly.pdbx_seq_one_letter_code
_entity_poly.pdbx_strand_id
1 'polypeptide(L)'
;GDIAQAIVKYHKDNGGYLREDDLEEFKVGLEEPIEISYKGTNIYTCGPWCQGPALQQILKILEKFELTSLGHNSPSYVHTLVEASKLAFSDRHFYYGDPRFVEVPMESLLSSTYTDERRQLINPNQAWPSMPPAGDPYNNAAYGPSLNSEASHDGTPTGSLDTSYVCVTDRHGNIFSSTPSDVAKDSPIIPGTGLCPSSRGSQSWADPTHPCSIEPGKRPRLTPNPALAIRKNEFAVPFGTPGGDVQIQAMLQCLLNLIEWGMDPQQSVEAPRFGSYSFPDSFEPHAYHPGKLMIESRFSEDTFTELNRLGHLTEFWPEWTWRAGAVCMIKSDMVTGIQTAGADPRRPTYAVGW
;
A
#
# COMPACT_ATOMS: atom_id res chain seq x y z
N GLY A 1 -18.65 7.91 28.07
CA GLY A 1 -17.82 8.93 28.74
C GLY A 1 -18.11 10.29 28.14
N ASP A 2 -17.64 11.36 28.77
CA ASP A 2 -17.81 12.76 28.33
C ASP A 2 -17.28 13.01 26.90
N ILE A 3 -16.12 12.46 26.53
CA ILE A 3 -15.56 12.55 25.18
C ILE A 3 -16.50 11.90 24.15
N ALA A 4 -17.00 10.69 24.44
CA ALA A 4 -17.92 9.98 23.55
C ALA A 4 -19.23 10.76 23.34
N GLN A 5 -19.78 11.36 24.41
CA GLN A 5 -20.96 12.20 24.33
C GLN A 5 -20.71 13.46 23.48
N ALA A 6 -19.55 14.10 23.61
CA ALA A 6 -19.18 15.26 22.79
C ALA A 6 -19.09 14.89 21.29
N ILE A 7 -18.50 13.73 20.98
CA ILE A 7 -18.42 13.21 19.60
C ILE A 7 -19.82 12.97 19.03
N VAL A 8 -20.67 12.20 19.73
CA VAL A 8 -22.02 11.85 19.24
C VAL A 8 -22.90 13.09 19.11
N LYS A 9 -22.82 14.03 20.06
CA LYS A 9 -23.54 15.31 19.97
C LYS A 9 -23.13 16.06 18.70
N TYR A 10 -21.82 16.15 18.43
CA TYR A 10 -21.31 16.81 17.23
C TYR A 10 -21.84 16.17 15.95
N HIS A 11 -21.81 14.84 15.85
CA HIS A 11 -22.38 14.13 14.69
C HIS A 11 -23.88 14.41 14.55
N LYS A 12 -24.66 14.30 15.63
CA LYS A 12 -26.10 14.57 15.62
C LYS A 12 -26.44 15.98 15.16
N ASP A 13 -25.72 16.99 15.65
CA ASP A 13 -25.95 18.39 15.28
C ASP A 13 -25.61 18.70 13.81
N ASN A 14 -24.75 17.89 13.19
CA ASN A 14 -24.26 18.09 11.81
C ASN A 14 -24.75 17.03 10.81
N GLY A 15 -25.77 16.22 11.17
CA GLY A 15 -26.34 15.21 10.27
C GLY A 15 -25.46 13.96 10.06
N GLY A 16 -24.51 13.69 10.95
CA GLY A 16 -23.73 12.46 10.99
C GLY A 16 -24.51 11.29 11.60
N TYR A 17 -24.06 10.07 11.29
CA TYR A 17 -24.76 8.83 11.64
C TYR A 17 -24.24 8.12 12.91
N LEU A 18 -23.13 8.59 13.49
CA LEU A 18 -22.48 7.94 14.63
C LEU A 18 -23.32 8.10 15.91
N ARG A 19 -23.55 6.99 16.62
CA ARG A 19 -24.33 6.89 17.87
C ARG A 19 -23.46 6.48 19.05
N GLU A 20 -24.02 6.59 20.26
CA GLU A 20 -23.35 6.17 21.49
C GLU A 20 -23.05 4.66 21.47
N ASP A 21 -24.04 3.85 21.06
CA ASP A 21 -23.90 2.40 20.95
C ASP A 21 -22.76 2.00 20.01
N ASP A 22 -22.56 2.72 18.89
CA ASP A 22 -21.46 2.45 17.95
C ASP A 22 -20.07 2.59 18.63
N LEU A 23 -19.93 3.55 19.57
CA LEU A 23 -18.69 3.76 20.33
C LEU A 23 -18.54 2.77 21.48
N GLU A 24 -19.64 2.40 22.14
CA GLU A 24 -19.64 1.45 23.26
C GLU A 24 -19.33 0.02 22.80
N GLU A 25 -19.92 -0.39 21.68
CA GLU A 25 -19.79 -1.73 21.11
C GLU A 25 -18.42 -1.96 20.45
N PHE A 26 -17.73 -0.91 19.98
CA PHE A 26 -16.44 -1.06 19.32
C PHE A 26 -15.38 -1.69 20.23
N LYS A 27 -14.65 -2.67 19.68
CA LYS A 27 -13.48 -3.31 20.29
C LYS A 27 -12.41 -3.54 19.22
N VAL A 28 -11.14 -3.34 19.57
CA VAL A 28 -10.01 -3.65 18.70
C VAL A 28 -9.89 -5.17 18.59
N GLY A 29 -9.88 -5.69 17.37
CA GLY A 29 -9.66 -7.11 17.10
C GLY A 29 -8.19 -7.51 17.19
N LEU A 30 -7.95 -8.75 17.59
CA LEU A 30 -6.66 -9.44 17.41
C LEU A 30 -6.85 -10.46 16.30
N GLU A 31 -6.01 -10.38 15.27
CA GLU A 31 -6.10 -11.19 14.07
C GLU A 31 -4.70 -11.76 13.76
N GLU A 32 -4.64 -13.00 13.27
CA GLU A 32 -3.40 -13.55 12.73
C GLU A 32 -3.00 -12.78 11.46
N PRO A 33 -1.71 -12.46 11.26
CA PRO A 33 -1.26 -11.80 10.05
C PRO A 33 -1.41 -12.74 8.84
N ILE A 34 -1.59 -12.16 7.65
CA ILE A 34 -1.39 -12.90 6.41
C ILE A 34 0.11 -13.07 6.22
N GLU A 35 0.55 -14.29 5.91
CA GLU A 35 1.95 -14.65 5.73
C GLU A 35 2.20 -15.22 4.32
N ILE A 36 3.28 -14.78 3.68
CA ILE A 36 3.88 -15.45 2.52
C ILE A 36 5.38 -15.63 2.73
N SER A 37 6.02 -16.51 1.96
CA SER A 37 7.48 -16.52 1.82
C SER A 37 7.88 -15.90 0.48
N TYR A 38 8.94 -15.10 0.49
CA TYR A 38 9.58 -14.52 -0.69
C TYR A 38 11.09 -14.70 -0.57
N LYS A 39 11.68 -15.57 -1.40
CA LYS A 39 13.13 -15.88 -1.40
C LYS A 39 13.69 -16.16 0.02
N GLY A 40 12.98 -17.01 0.77
CA GLY A 40 13.36 -17.42 2.13
C GLY A 40 13.04 -16.40 3.24
N THR A 41 12.46 -15.26 2.92
CA THR A 41 12.01 -14.24 3.88
C THR A 41 10.49 -14.29 4.00
N ASN A 42 9.98 -14.42 5.23
CA ASN A 42 8.55 -14.41 5.49
C ASN A 42 8.06 -12.97 5.62
N ILE A 43 6.98 -12.64 4.91
CA ILE A 43 6.40 -11.29 4.85
C ILE A 43 5.04 -11.35 5.50
N TYR A 44 4.85 -10.54 6.54
CA TYR A 44 3.63 -10.46 7.33
C TYR A 44 2.92 -9.13 7.07
N THR A 45 1.63 -9.19 6.81
CA THR A 45 0.75 -8.01 6.66
C THR A 45 -0.58 -8.23 7.37
N CYS A 46 -1.36 -7.16 7.57
CA CYS A 46 -2.74 -7.26 8.01
C CYS A 46 -3.64 -7.93 6.96
N GLY A 47 -4.87 -8.30 7.34
CA GLY A 47 -5.84 -8.92 6.45
C GLY A 47 -6.36 -8.00 5.32
N PRO A 48 -7.22 -8.54 4.43
CA PRO A 48 -7.71 -7.84 3.23
C PRO A 48 -8.67 -6.67 3.50
N TRP A 49 -9.01 -6.42 4.76
CA TRP A 49 -9.67 -5.17 5.18
C TRP A 49 -8.76 -3.94 5.01
N CYS A 50 -7.45 -4.15 4.79
CA CYS A 50 -6.53 -3.12 4.31
C CYS A 50 -5.88 -3.54 2.99
N GLN A 51 -5.04 -2.68 2.42
CA GLN A 51 -4.31 -2.98 1.17
C GLN A 51 -3.03 -3.81 1.35
N GLY A 52 -2.65 -4.18 2.58
CA GLY A 52 -1.39 -4.89 2.90
C GLY A 52 -1.12 -6.13 2.04
N PRO A 53 -2.09 -7.03 1.82
CA PRO A 53 -1.86 -8.23 1.01
C PRO A 53 -1.53 -7.94 -0.46
N ALA A 54 -1.77 -6.73 -0.98
CA ALA A 54 -1.34 -6.35 -2.32
C ALA A 54 0.20 -6.36 -2.43
N LEU A 55 0.93 -5.99 -1.37
CA LEU A 55 2.40 -6.11 -1.33
C LEU A 55 2.82 -7.57 -1.52
N GLN A 56 2.16 -8.48 -0.81
CA GLN A 56 2.45 -9.91 -0.86
C GLN A 56 2.13 -10.47 -2.25
N GLN A 57 1.00 -10.07 -2.84
CA GLN A 57 0.62 -10.50 -4.18
C GLN A 57 1.64 -10.03 -5.23
N ILE A 58 2.13 -8.79 -5.14
CA ILE A 58 3.19 -8.29 -6.04
C ILE A 58 4.47 -9.11 -5.86
N LEU A 59 4.90 -9.39 -4.62
CA LEU A 59 6.07 -10.22 -4.35
C LEU A 59 5.92 -11.63 -4.93
N LYS A 60 4.76 -12.26 -4.82
CA LYS A 60 4.49 -13.59 -5.42
C LYS A 60 4.51 -13.57 -6.95
N ILE A 61 3.97 -12.51 -7.57
CA ILE A 61 4.11 -12.29 -9.01
C ILE A 61 5.58 -12.11 -9.39
N LEU A 62 6.37 -11.38 -8.59
CA LEU A 62 7.79 -11.12 -8.86
C LEU A 62 8.73 -12.28 -8.51
N GLU A 63 8.29 -13.27 -7.74
CA GLU A 63 9.12 -14.33 -7.13
C GLU A 63 10.01 -15.09 -8.13
N LYS A 64 9.51 -15.31 -9.35
CA LYS A 64 10.24 -16.05 -10.40
C LYS A 64 11.00 -15.15 -11.40
N PHE A 65 11.05 -13.84 -11.17
CA PHE A 65 11.89 -12.95 -11.96
C PHE A 65 13.30 -12.85 -11.34
N GLU A 66 14.31 -12.93 -12.20
CA GLU A 66 15.70 -12.63 -11.85
C GLU A 66 15.91 -11.10 -11.83
N LEU A 67 15.35 -10.42 -10.84
CA LEU A 67 15.32 -8.96 -10.75
C LEU A 67 16.72 -8.32 -10.78
N THR A 68 17.71 -8.96 -10.19
CA THR A 68 19.10 -8.48 -10.20
C THR A 68 19.71 -8.47 -11.61
N SER A 69 19.27 -9.39 -12.49
CA SER A 69 19.69 -9.43 -13.89
C SER A 69 19.08 -8.30 -14.73
N LEU A 70 17.96 -7.70 -14.29
CA LEU A 70 17.37 -6.55 -14.96
C LEU A 70 18.18 -5.27 -14.70
N GLY A 71 18.98 -5.21 -13.65
CA GLY A 71 19.71 -4.01 -13.21
C GLY A 71 18.85 -3.10 -12.32
N HIS A 72 19.44 -2.63 -11.21
CA HIS A 72 18.72 -1.80 -10.22
C HIS A 72 18.21 -0.53 -10.88
N ASN A 73 16.91 -0.28 -10.74
CA ASN A 73 16.24 0.91 -11.29
C ASN A 73 16.42 1.11 -12.81
N SER A 74 16.78 0.05 -13.54
CA SER A 74 16.78 0.08 -15.01
C SER A 74 15.35 0.20 -15.55
N PRO A 75 15.16 0.60 -16.83
CA PRO A 75 13.84 0.68 -17.42
C PRO A 75 13.08 -0.65 -17.37
N SER A 76 13.76 -1.77 -17.62
CA SER A 76 13.16 -3.11 -17.55
C SER A 76 12.75 -3.48 -16.12
N TYR A 77 13.57 -3.15 -15.12
CA TYR A 77 13.24 -3.37 -13.72
C TYR A 77 12.00 -2.55 -13.30
N VAL A 78 11.99 -1.25 -13.61
CA VAL A 78 10.84 -0.37 -13.31
C VAL A 78 9.58 -0.89 -14.00
N HIS A 79 9.67 -1.21 -15.29
CA HIS A 79 8.54 -1.76 -16.05
C HIS A 79 7.98 -3.04 -15.40
N THR A 80 8.83 -4.03 -15.08
CA THR A 80 8.38 -5.28 -14.47
C THR A 80 7.67 -5.06 -13.12
N LEU A 81 8.21 -4.19 -12.26
CA LEU A 81 7.58 -3.88 -10.97
C LEU A 81 6.26 -3.12 -11.12
N VAL A 82 6.19 -2.18 -12.07
CA VAL A 82 4.96 -1.42 -12.36
C VAL A 82 3.86 -2.32 -12.89
N GLU A 83 4.16 -3.20 -13.84
CA GLU A 83 3.15 -4.11 -14.41
C GLU A 83 2.66 -5.14 -13.38
N ALA A 84 3.57 -5.70 -12.55
CA ALA A 84 3.18 -6.55 -11.43
C ALA A 84 2.29 -5.81 -10.42
N SER A 85 2.61 -4.54 -10.13
CA SER A 85 1.79 -3.68 -9.27
C SER A 85 0.40 -3.48 -9.88
N LYS A 86 0.29 -3.07 -11.15
CA LYS A 86 -1.00 -2.88 -11.83
C LYS A 86 -1.91 -4.12 -11.73
N LEU A 87 -1.34 -5.33 -11.88
CA LEU A 87 -2.08 -6.59 -11.75
C LEU A 87 -2.64 -6.80 -10.32
N ALA A 88 -1.80 -6.59 -9.30
CA ALA A 88 -2.21 -6.77 -7.91
C ALA A 88 -3.20 -5.67 -7.45
N PHE A 89 -3.02 -4.43 -7.91
CA PHE A 89 -3.94 -3.34 -7.61
C PHE A 89 -5.31 -3.53 -8.30
N SER A 90 -5.35 -4.20 -9.45
CA SER A 90 -6.59 -4.63 -10.10
C SER A 90 -7.33 -5.67 -9.24
N ASP A 91 -6.63 -6.70 -8.75
CA ASP A 91 -7.23 -7.70 -7.88
C ASP A 91 -7.67 -7.08 -6.54
N ARG A 92 -6.89 -6.14 -5.99
CA ARG A 92 -7.28 -5.35 -4.81
C ARG A 92 -8.58 -4.59 -5.03
N HIS A 93 -8.72 -3.92 -6.17
CA HIS A 93 -9.92 -3.15 -6.48
C HIS A 93 -11.17 -4.05 -6.48
N PHE A 94 -11.07 -5.23 -7.08
CA PHE A 94 -12.24 -6.09 -7.29
C PHE A 94 -12.54 -7.11 -6.21
N TYR A 95 -11.58 -7.45 -5.35
CA TYR A 95 -11.75 -8.52 -4.35
C TYR A 95 -11.55 -8.08 -2.91
N TYR A 96 -10.76 -7.03 -2.65
CA TYR A 96 -10.43 -6.71 -1.25
C TYR A 96 -11.58 -5.94 -0.60
N GLY A 97 -11.79 -6.20 0.68
CA GLY A 97 -12.85 -5.62 1.49
C GLY A 97 -12.83 -6.18 2.90
N ASP A 98 -13.77 -5.75 3.73
CA ASP A 98 -13.89 -6.25 5.10
C ASP A 98 -14.36 -7.72 5.10
N PRO A 99 -13.54 -8.68 5.57
CA PRO A 99 -13.88 -10.11 5.54
C PRO A 99 -15.06 -10.48 6.46
N ARG A 100 -15.54 -9.55 7.29
CA ARG A 100 -16.78 -9.72 8.06
C ARG A 100 -18.05 -9.58 7.21
N PHE A 101 -17.92 -9.02 6.01
CA PHE A 101 -19.03 -8.66 5.11
C PHE A 101 -18.88 -9.28 3.72
N VAL A 102 -17.66 -9.46 3.23
CA VAL A 102 -17.39 -10.01 1.90
C VAL A 102 -16.40 -11.16 1.98
N GLU A 103 -16.58 -12.17 1.12
CA GLU A 103 -15.60 -13.24 0.96
C GLU A 103 -14.41 -12.72 0.15
N VAL A 104 -13.20 -12.85 0.69
CA VAL A 104 -11.96 -12.49 0.00
C VAL A 104 -11.11 -13.75 -0.20
N PRO A 105 -10.83 -14.18 -1.44
CA PRO A 105 -10.20 -15.48 -1.73
C PRO A 105 -8.68 -15.40 -1.59
N MET A 106 -8.21 -15.04 -0.39
CA MET A 106 -6.80 -14.75 -0.12
C MET A 106 -5.86 -15.92 -0.40
N GLU A 107 -6.28 -17.15 -0.11
CA GLU A 107 -5.50 -18.35 -0.42
C GLU A 107 -5.25 -18.49 -1.92
N SER A 108 -6.29 -18.29 -2.74
CA SER A 108 -6.19 -18.35 -4.20
C SER A 108 -5.35 -17.21 -4.75
N LEU A 109 -5.64 -15.96 -4.34
CA LEU A 109 -4.94 -14.74 -4.78
C LEU A 109 -3.43 -14.78 -4.53
N LEU A 110 -2.99 -15.46 -3.47
CA LEU A 110 -1.58 -15.60 -3.08
C LEU A 110 -0.95 -16.94 -3.49
N SER A 111 -1.72 -17.84 -4.10
CA SER A 111 -1.24 -19.14 -4.54
C SER A 111 -0.21 -19.02 -5.68
N SER A 112 0.72 -19.97 -5.75
CA SER A 112 1.69 -20.01 -6.85
C SER A 112 1.01 -20.22 -8.20
N THR A 113 -0.07 -21.02 -8.27
CA THR A 113 -0.82 -21.25 -9.51
C THR A 113 -1.41 -19.94 -10.04
N TYR A 114 -2.15 -19.21 -9.22
CA TYR A 114 -2.77 -17.95 -9.62
C TYR A 114 -1.73 -16.90 -9.99
N THR A 115 -0.69 -16.74 -9.17
CA THR A 115 0.35 -15.73 -9.43
C THR A 115 1.24 -16.08 -10.62
N ASP A 116 1.35 -17.36 -11.00
CA ASP A 116 1.95 -17.79 -12.27
C ASP A 116 1.11 -17.35 -13.48
N GLU A 117 -0.22 -17.46 -13.41
CA GLU A 117 -1.13 -16.98 -14.45
C GLU A 117 -1.07 -15.46 -14.59
N ARG A 118 -1.13 -14.73 -13.46
CA ARG A 118 -0.99 -13.26 -13.47
C ARG A 118 0.36 -12.83 -14.05
N ARG A 119 1.45 -13.52 -13.71
CA ARG A 119 2.79 -13.21 -14.23
C ARG A 119 2.88 -13.27 -15.75
N GLN A 120 2.17 -14.20 -16.40
CA GLN A 120 2.17 -14.33 -17.86
C GLN A 120 1.56 -13.11 -18.58
N LEU A 121 0.80 -12.27 -17.87
CA LEU A 121 0.20 -11.05 -18.40
C LEU A 121 1.19 -9.86 -18.45
N ILE A 122 2.41 -10.03 -17.92
CA ILE A 122 3.46 -9.01 -18.00
C ILE A 122 4.20 -9.18 -19.33
N ASN A 123 3.95 -8.28 -20.28
CA ASN A 123 4.67 -8.23 -21.54
C ASN A 123 5.93 -7.35 -21.38
N PRO A 124 7.15 -7.89 -21.49
CA PRO A 124 8.38 -7.13 -21.25
C PRO A 124 8.62 -5.97 -22.23
N ASN A 125 7.86 -5.91 -23.32
CA ASN A 125 8.02 -4.90 -24.37
C ASN A 125 6.81 -3.96 -24.50
N GLN A 126 5.77 -4.12 -23.67
CA GLN A 126 4.55 -3.32 -23.77
C GLN A 126 3.84 -3.22 -22.42
N ALA A 127 3.64 -2.00 -21.95
CA ALA A 127 2.84 -1.69 -20.77
C ALA A 127 1.35 -1.81 -21.07
N TRP A 128 0.58 -2.22 -20.06
CA TRP A 128 -0.86 -2.05 -20.07
C TRP A 128 -1.21 -0.55 -20.15
N PRO A 129 -2.06 -0.14 -21.11
CA PRO A 129 -2.45 1.27 -21.29
C PRO A 129 -3.39 1.79 -20.20
N SER A 130 -3.93 0.88 -19.39
CA SER A 130 -4.90 1.12 -18.32
C SER A 130 -4.69 0.09 -17.22
N MET A 131 -5.52 0.12 -16.16
CA MET A 131 -5.58 -0.99 -15.22
C MET A 131 -5.89 -2.29 -15.98
N PRO A 132 -5.10 -3.36 -15.82
CA PRO A 132 -5.35 -4.65 -16.46
C PRO A 132 -6.62 -5.29 -15.87
N PRO A 133 -7.21 -6.29 -16.54
CA PRO A 133 -8.30 -7.05 -15.95
C PRO A 133 -7.87 -7.73 -14.64
N ALA A 134 -8.79 -7.81 -13.68
CA ALA A 134 -8.62 -8.67 -12.52
C ALA A 134 -8.46 -10.13 -12.98
N GLY A 135 -7.69 -10.93 -12.24
CA GLY A 135 -7.71 -12.38 -12.46
C GLY A 135 -8.99 -12.98 -11.91
N ASP A 136 -9.21 -14.27 -12.14
CA ASP A 136 -10.36 -15.01 -11.61
C ASP A 136 -9.91 -15.98 -10.50
N PRO A 137 -9.82 -15.53 -9.24
CA PRO A 137 -9.36 -16.37 -8.14
C PRO A 137 -10.37 -17.47 -7.76
N TYR A 138 -11.60 -17.43 -8.31
CA TYR A 138 -12.65 -18.41 -8.04
C TYR A 138 -12.71 -19.53 -9.09
N ASN A 139 -11.94 -19.43 -10.18
CA ASN A 139 -12.04 -20.30 -11.36
C ASN A 139 -13.49 -20.39 -11.88
N ASN A 140 -14.20 -19.28 -11.85
CA ASN A 140 -15.58 -19.17 -12.29
C ASN A 140 -15.70 -18.17 -13.43
N ALA A 141 -15.80 -18.69 -14.66
CA ALA A 141 -15.91 -17.92 -15.90
C ALA A 141 -17.08 -16.90 -15.97
N ALA A 142 -17.96 -16.89 -14.96
CA ALA A 142 -19.06 -15.94 -14.82
C ALA A 142 -18.74 -14.67 -14.00
N TYR A 143 -17.58 -14.59 -13.33
CA TYR A 143 -17.18 -13.41 -12.55
C TYR A 143 -16.28 -12.49 -13.38
N GLY A 144 -16.91 -11.55 -14.11
CA GLY A 144 -16.21 -10.48 -14.81
C GLY A 144 -16.51 -9.14 -14.14
N PRO A 145 -15.65 -8.65 -13.24
CA PRO A 145 -15.88 -7.36 -12.61
C PRO A 145 -15.82 -6.23 -13.67
N SER A 146 -16.80 -5.34 -13.67
CA SER A 146 -16.80 -4.14 -14.52
C SER A 146 -16.17 -2.97 -13.76
N LEU A 147 -15.29 -2.22 -14.42
CA LEU A 147 -14.79 -0.96 -13.88
C LEU A 147 -15.89 0.09 -13.98
N ASN A 148 -16.39 0.52 -12.82
CA ASN A 148 -17.35 1.62 -12.70
C ASN A 148 -16.68 2.94 -12.28
N SER A 149 -15.40 3.14 -12.63
CA SER A 149 -14.67 4.39 -12.36
C SER A 149 -14.52 5.22 -13.64
N GLU A 150 -14.88 6.50 -13.60
CA GLU A 150 -14.59 7.42 -14.70
C GLU A 150 -13.08 7.70 -14.78
N ALA A 151 -12.51 7.55 -15.98
CA ALA A 151 -11.10 7.86 -16.20
C ALA A 151 -10.86 9.37 -16.04
N SER A 152 -10.00 9.72 -15.08
CA SER A 152 -9.47 11.07 -14.89
C SER A 152 -8.24 11.26 -15.79
N HIS A 153 -8.46 11.77 -16.99
CA HIS A 153 -7.38 12.01 -17.96
C HIS A 153 -6.57 13.29 -17.72
N ASP A 154 -7.03 14.17 -16.81
CA ASP A 154 -6.30 15.36 -16.38
C ASP A 154 -5.99 15.35 -14.87
N GLY A 155 -4.99 16.13 -14.47
CA GLY A 155 -4.67 16.39 -13.07
C GLY A 155 -3.39 15.71 -12.56
N THR A 156 -2.72 16.40 -11.63
CA THR A 156 -1.74 15.76 -10.74
C THR A 156 -2.54 14.94 -9.72
N PRO A 157 -2.20 13.65 -9.49
CA PRO A 157 -2.87 12.87 -8.46
C PRO A 157 -3.00 13.68 -7.18
N THR A 158 -4.22 13.83 -6.65
CA THR A 158 -4.38 14.59 -5.42
C THR A 158 -3.70 13.79 -4.30
N GLY A 159 -2.93 14.48 -3.48
CA GLY A 159 -2.26 13.86 -2.35
C GLY A 159 -2.56 14.72 -1.13
N SER A 160 -3.01 14.10 -0.06
CA SER A 160 -3.07 14.74 1.25
C SER A 160 -1.84 14.34 2.06
N LEU A 161 -1.32 15.27 2.87
CA LEU A 161 -0.43 14.89 3.96
C LEU A 161 -1.28 14.15 4.98
N ASP A 162 -1.34 12.84 4.82
CA ASP A 162 -2.01 11.90 5.71
C ASP A 162 -0.97 10.88 6.21
N THR A 163 -1.35 10.21 7.29
CA THR A 163 -0.70 9.04 7.85
C THR A 163 0.68 9.34 8.47
N SER A 164 0.96 8.67 9.57
CA SER A 164 2.29 8.58 10.16
C SER A 164 2.71 7.12 10.16
N TYR A 165 4.00 6.87 10.34
CA TYR A 165 4.53 5.53 10.51
C TYR A 165 5.52 5.53 11.67
N VAL A 166 5.51 4.46 12.45
CA VAL A 166 6.46 4.22 13.53
C VAL A 166 6.81 2.74 13.59
N CYS A 167 8.10 2.46 13.78
CA CYS A 167 8.58 1.13 14.11
C CYS A 167 9.57 1.19 15.27
N VAL A 168 9.63 0.09 16.02
CA VAL A 168 10.54 -0.08 17.15
C VAL A 168 11.04 -1.51 17.14
N THR A 169 12.33 -1.69 17.40
CA THR A 169 12.91 -2.95 17.87
C THR A 169 13.55 -2.71 19.23
N ASP A 170 13.53 -3.71 20.11
CA ASP A 170 14.14 -3.57 21.43
C ASP A 170 15.17 -4.67 21.73
N ARG A 171 15.92 -4.48 22.82
CA ARG A 171 16.95 -5.41 23.30
C ARG A 171 16.42 -6.79 23.71
N HIS A 172 15.10 -6.96 23.85
CA HIS A 172 14.47 -8.23 24.19
C HIS A 172 14.00 -8.98 22.94
N GLY A 173 14.19 -8.41 21.74
CA GLY A 173 13.77 -8.99 20.48
C GLY A 173 12.32 -8.66 20.12
N ASN A 174 11.66 -7.74 20.83
CA ASN A 174 10.34 -7.28 20.42
C ASN A 174 10.46 -6.42 19.16
N ILE A 175 9.51 -6.59 18.25
CA ILE A 175 9.44 -5.87 16.97
C ILE A 175 8.03 -5.30 16.81
N PHE A 176 7.95 -4.00 16.53
CA PHE A 176 6.70 -3.27 16.39
C PHE A 176 6.69 -2.48 15.08
N SER A 177 5.56 -2.52 14.38
CA SER A 177 5.32 -1.81 13.12
C SER A 177 3.89 -1.27 13.14
N SER A 178 3.72 0.04 12.98
CA SER A 178 2.41 0.68 13.04
C SER A 178 2.31 1.87 12.10
N THR A 179 1.19 1.95 11.38
CA THR A 179 0.88 3.01 10.43
C THR A 179 -0.37 3.78 10.90
N PRO A 180 -0.30 4.53 12.01
CA PRO A 180 -1.44 5.30 12.49
C PRO A 180 -1.80 6.39 11.49
N SER A 181 -3.09 6.63 11.31
CA SER A 181 -3.55 7.52 10.25
C SER A 181 -4.88 8.14 10.61
N ASP A 182 -4.95 9.46 10.41
CA ASP A 182 -6.14 10.28 10.22
C ASP A 182 -5.68 11.71 10.00
N VAL A 183 -6.42 12.48 9.20
CA VAL A 183 -6.08 13.85 8.85
C VAL A 183 -6.85 14.84 9.72
N ALA A 184 -6.14 15.82 10.29
CA ALA A 184 -6.77 17.03 10.83
C ALA A 184 -7.18 18.03 9.73
N LYS A 185 -6.78 17.77 8.47
CA LYS A 185 -7.00 18.67 7.33
C LYS A 185 -8.42 18.57 6.77
N ASP A 186 -8.94 17.35 6.68
CA ASP A 186 -10.15 17.07 5.90
C ASP A 186 -11.38 16.80 6.81
N SER A 187 -11.26 17.10 8.11
CA SER A 187 -12.36 17.06 9.06
C SER A 187 -12.29 18.16 10.14
N PRO A 188 -13.44 18.71 10.55
CA PRO A 188 -13.52 19.78 11.53
C PRO A 188 -13.17 19.30 12.95
N ILE A 189 -12.56 20.18 13.75
CA ILE A 189 -12.34 19.91 15.17
C ILE A 189 -13.68 19.88 15.90
N ILE A 190 -13.93 18.83 16.69
CA ILE A 190 -15.08 18.74 17.58
C ILE A 190 -14.90 19.77 18.71
N PRO A 191 -15.82 20.75 18.85
CA PRO A 191 -15.67 21.82 19.83
C PRO A 191 -15.46 21.28 21.26
N GLY A 192 -14.44 21.80 21.94
CA GLY A 192 -14.13 21.44 23.33
C GLY A 192 -13.30 20.18 23.52
N THR A 193 -13.04 19.38 22.48
CA THR A 193 -12.23 18.15 22.60
C THR A 193 -10.83 18.27 22.00
N GLY A 194 -10.65 19.15 21.01
CA GLY A 194 -9.42 19.22 20.22
C GLY A 194 -9.23 18.03 19.28
N LEU A 195 -10.25 17.17 19.12
CA LEU A 195 -10.22 15.97 18.29
C LEU A 195 -10.88 16.23 16.93
N CYS A 196 -10.26 15.73 15.87
CA CYS A 196 -10.84 15.67 14.53
C CYS A 196 -11.44 14.27 14.31
N PRO A 197 -12.72 14.14 13.88
CA PRO A 197 -13.28 12.85 13.53
C PRO A 197 -12.62 12.32 12.25
N SER A 198 -12.41 11.01 12.17
CA SER A 198 -11.81 10.41 10.98
C SER A 198 -12.67 10.63 9.74
N SER A 199 -12.05 11.03 8.62
CA SER A 199 -12.68 11.08 7.31
C SER A 199 -12.59 9.75 6.54
N ARG A 200 -12.13 8.66 7.18
CA ARG A 200 -11.84 7.36 6.51
C ARG A 200 -13.04 6.75 5.78
N GLY A 201 -14.27 7.10 6.16
CA GLY A 201 -15.47 6.71 5.43
C GLY A 201 -15.46 7.10 3.96
N SER A 202 -14.69 8.13 3.56
CA SER A 202 -14.50 8.54 2.16
C SER A 202 -13.72 7.53 1.30
N GLN A 203 -13.24 6.42 1.88
CA GLN A 203 -12.59 5.35 1.13
C GLN A 203 -13.56 4.23 0.71
N SER A 204 -14.82 4.29 1.18
CA SER A 204 -15.86 3.36 0.79
C SER A 204 -16.55 3.81 -0.49
N TRP A 205 -17.10 2.85 -1.23
CA TRP A 205 -17.78 3.09 -2.50
C TRP A 205 -19.28 3.27 -2.29
N ALA A 206 -19.90 4.12 -3.10
CA ALA A 206 -21.36 4.24 -3.21
C ALA A 206 -21.99 3.16 -4.12
N ASP A 207 -21.17 2.40 -4.86
CA ASP A 207 -21.61 1.26 -5.65
C ASP A 207 -21.94 0.08 -4.71
N PRO A 208 -23.20 -0.41 -4.65
CA PRO A 208 -23.60 -1.50 -3.77
C PRO A 208 -22.98 -2.86 -4.16
N THR A 209 -22.43 -2.98 -5.37
CA THR A 209 -21.81 -4.23 -5.85
C THR A 209 -20.31 -4.29 -5.58
N HIS A 210 -19.68 -3.18 -5.21
CA HIS A 210 -18.24 -3.15 -4.93
C HIS A 210 -17.96 -3.80 -3.54
N PRO A 211 -16.92 -4.63 -3.39
CA PRO A 211 -16.58 -5.24 -2.08
C PRO A 211 -16.31 -4.21 -0.96
N CYS A 212 -15.98 -2.97 -1.31
CA CYS A 212 -15.72 -1.85 -0.41
C CYS A 212 -16.93 -0.90 -0.29
N SER A 213 -18.13 -1.35 -0.67
CA SER A 213 -19.36 -0.55 -0.53
C SER A 213 -19.62 -0.16 0.92
N ILE A 214 -20.23 1.01 1.13
CA ILE A 214 -20.63 1.51 2.45
C ILE A 214 -21.72 0.60 3.05
N GLU A 215 -21.46 0.06 4.23
CA GLU A 215 -22.45 -0.70 5.02
C GLU A 215 -22.30 -0.41 6.52
N PRO A 216 -23.38 -0.47 7.32
CA PRO A 216 -23.30 -0.27 8.77
C PRO A 216 -22.32 -1.25 9.44
N GLY A 217 -21.37 -0.74 10.22
CA GLY A 217 -20.38 -1.53 10.94
C GLY A 217 -19.24 -2.11 10.08
N LYS A 218 -19.30 -1.95 8.76
CA LYS A 218 -18.25 -2.38 7.82
C LYS A 218 -17.10 -1.40 7.82
N ARG A 219 -15.86 -1.92 7.89
CA ARG A 219 -14.66 -1.08 7.75
C ARG A 219 -14.54 -0.63 6.28
N PRO A 220 -14.23 0.64 5.99
CA PRO A 220 -13.66 0.99 4.70
C PRO A 220 -12.37 0.20 4.49
N ARG A 221 -12.01 -0.11 3.23
CA ARG A 221 -10.73 -0.76 2.95
C ARG A 221 -9.59 0.21 3.18
N LEU A 222 -8.84 -0.02 4.25
CA LEU A 222 -7.83 0.91 4.74
C LEU A 222 -6.59 0.94 3.85
N THR A 223 -6.06 2.13 3.59
CA THR A 223 -4.74 2.30 2.96
C THR A 223 -3.56 2.07 3.91
N PRO A 224 -3.59 2.45 5.21
CA PRO A 224 -2.56 2.06 6.16
C PRO A 224 -2.30 0.56 6.21
N ASN A 225 -1.04 0.18 6.02
CA ASN A 225 -0.61 -1.22 6.02
C ASN A 225 0.81 -1.35 6.61
N PRO A 226 0.99 -1.54 7.93
CA PRO A 226 2.29 -1.89 8.47
C PRO A 226 2.68 -3.31 8.05
N ALA A 227 3.97 -3.55 7.85
CA ALA A 227 4.47 -4.88 7.52
C ALA A 227 5.69 -5.26 8.36
N LEU A 228 5.94 -6.58 8.42
CA LEU A 228 7.17 -7.18 8.95
C LEU A 228 7.76 -8.11 7.88
N ALA A 229 9.08 -8.07 7.71
CA ALA A 229 9.82 -9.06 6.92
C ALA A 229 10.80 -9.79 7.84
N ILE A 230 10.69 -11.11 7.94
CA ILE A 230 11.48 -11.93 8.87
C ILE A 230 12.13 -13.07 8.08
N ARG A 231 13.46 -13.11 8.10
CA ARG A 231 14.23 -14.27 7.65
C ARG A 231 14.78 -14.99 8.87
N LYS A 232 14.27 -16.20 9.11
CA LYS A 232 14.53 -16.96 10.34
C LYS A 232 16.03 -17.07 10.62
N ASN A 233 16.43 -16.73 11.86
CA ASN A 233 17.81 -16.74 12.34
C ASN A 233 18.78 -15.78 11.61
N GLU A 234 18.30 -14.93 10.69
CA GLU A 234 19.13 -13.96 9.97
C GLU A 234 18.75 -12.53 10.32
N PHE A 235 17.51 -12.11 10.06
CA PHE A 235 17.07 -10.76 10.36
C PHE A 235 15.55 -10.63 10.53
N ALA A 236 15.14 -9.53 11.16
CA ALA A 236 13.76 -9.02 11.08
C ALA A 236 13.74 -7.53 10.77
N VAL A 237 12.73 -7.13 9.98
CA VAL A 237 12.56 -5.76 9.51
C VAL A 237 11.11 -5.33 9.67
N PRO A 238 10.75 -4.52 10.68
CA PRO A 238 9.54 -3.71 10.61
C PRO A 238 9.75 -2.60 9.59
N PHE A 239 8.77 -2.41 8.70
CA PHE A 239 8.79 -1.34 7.72
C PHE A 239 7.38 -0.89 7.34
N GLY A 240 7.30 0.36 6.89
CA GLY A 240 6.05 0.98 6.49
C GLY A 240 6.25 2.44 6.17
N THR A 241 5.19 3.08 5.70
CA THR A 241 5.23 4.44 5.18
C THR A 241 3.84 5.05 5.20
N PRO A 242 3.72 6.38 5.31
CA PRO A 242 2.51 7.08 4.88
C PRO A 242 2.40 7.16 3.35
N GLY A 243 1.25 7.65 2.84
CA GLY A 243 1.10 8.00 1.41
C GLY A 243 0.01 7.25 0.64
N GLY A 244 -1.11 6.88 1.27
CA GLY A 244 -2.26 6.29 0.56
C GLY A 244 -1.92 5.05 -0.27
N ASP A 245 -2.32 5.03 -1.54
CA ASP A 245 -2.05 3.93 -2.46
C ASP A 245 -0.56 3.80 -2.86
N VAL A 246 0.25 4.84 -2.65
CA VAL A 246 1.70 4.77 -2.88
C VAL A 246 2.40 3.91 -1.81
N GLN A 247 1.76 3.65 -0.66
CA GLN A 247 2.39 2.91 0.44
C GLN A 247 2.94 1.56 0.00
N ILE A 248 2.11 0.73 -0.67
CA ILE A 248 2.50 -0.60 -1.14
C ILE A 248 3.65 -0.52 -2.14
N GLN A 249 3.60 0.45 -3.05
CA GLN A 249 4.60 0.62 -4.11
C GLN A 249 5.96 1.04 -3.54
N ALA A 250 5.98 1.98 -2.59
CA ALA A 250 7.19 2.43 -1.92
C ALA A 250 7.77 1.34 -1.01
N MET A 251 6.91 0.65 -0.25
CA MET A 251 7.30 -0.47 0.60
C MET A 251 7.91 -1.62 -0.20
N LEU A 252 7.34 -1.95 -1.36
CA LEU A 252 7.90 -2.95 -2.28
C LEU A 252 9.32 -2.58 -2.71
N GLN A 253 9.52 -1.37 -3.22
CA GLN A 253 10.83 -0.93 -3.72
C GLN A 253 11.88 -0.96 -2.61
N CYS A 254 11.58 -0.46 -1.41
CA CYS A 254 12.55 -0.44 -0.32
C CYS A 254 12.82 -1.85 0.25
N LEU A 255 11.82 -2.74 0.29
CA LEU A 255 12.03 -4.14 0.67
C LEU A 255 12.92 -4.87 -0.34
N LEU A 256 12.70 -4.68 -1.64
CA LEU A 256 13.52 -5.27 -2.69
C LEU A 256 14.94 -4.71 -2.70
N ASN A 257 15.13 -3.42 -2.41
CA ASN A 257 16.47 -2.84 -2.22
C ASN A 257 17.26 -3.57 -1.12
N LEU A 258 16.59 -3.90 0.00
CA LEU A 258 17.21 -4.65 1.09
C LEU A 258 17.47 -6.12 0.73
N ILE A 259 16.49 -6.81 0.12
CA ILE A 259 16.53 -8.27 -0.10
C ILE A 259 17.29 -8.66 -1.38
N GLU A 260 17.05 -7.97 -2.50
CA GLU A 260 17.65 -8.30 -3.81
C GLU A 260 19.02 -7.64 -3.99
N TRP A 261 19.18 -6.42 -3.49
CA TRP A 261 20.36 -5.59 -3.74
C TRP A 261 21.29 -5.48 -2.53
N GLY A 262 20.92 -6.06 -1.38
CA GLY A 262 21.73 -6.07 -0.17
C GLY A 262 21.96 -4.69 0.43
N MET A 263 21.14 -3.70 0.07
CA MET A 263 21.25 -2.34 0.58
C MET A 263 20.97 -2.30 2.09
N ASP A 264 21.67 -1.42 2.80
CA ASP A 264 21.33 -1.13 4.19
C ASP A 264 19.98 -0.35 4.27
N PRO A 265 19.37 -0.24 5.47
CA PRO A 265 18.12 0.50 5.65
C PRO A 265 18.11 1.93 5.09
N GLN A 266 19.18 2.72 5.27
CA GLN A 266 19.21 4.11 4.81
C GLN A 266 19.35 4.17 3.28
N GLN A 267 20.26 3.38 2.71
CA GLN A 267 20.41 3.23 1.26
C GLN A 267 19.08 2.81 0.61
N SER A 268 18.35 1.88 1.24
CA SER A 268 17.09 1.35 0.73
C SER A 268 15.99 2.40 0.64
N VAL A 269 15.88 3.30 1.62
CA VAL A 269 14.84 4.34 1.66
C VAL A 269 15.20 5.57 0.83
N GLU A 270 16.50 5.85 0.65
CA GLU A 270 16.99 6.98 -0.14
C GLU A 270 16.97 6.74 -1.64
N ALA A 271 17.02 5.49 -2.09
CA ALA A 271 16.99 5.14 -3.51
C ALA A 271 15.83 5.85 -4.26
N PRO A 272 16.05 6.30 -5.51
CA PRO A 272 14.99 6.88 -6.34
C PRO A 272 13.79 5.95 -6.48
N ARG A 273 12.58 6.50 -6.36
CA ARG A 273 11.33 5.73 -6.42
C ARG A 273 10.42 6.13 -7.59
N PHE A 274 9.50 5.23 -7.88
CA PHE A 274 8.44 5.40 -8.87
C PHE A 274 7.09 4.89 -8.33
N GLY A 275 6.00 5.25 -8.98
CA GLY A 275 4.66 4.80 -8.63
C GLY A 275 3.66 4.96 -9.78
N SER A 276 2.89 3.91 -10.03
CA SER A 276 1.76 3.89 -10.95
C SER A 276 0.50 4.47 -10.31
N TYR A 277 -0.29 5.15 -11.13
CA TYR A 277 -1.63 5.66 -10.81
C TYR A 277 -2.70 5.06 -11.73
N SER A 278 -2.34 3.96 -12.41
CA SER A 278 -3.18 3.26 -13.37
C SER A 278 -4.16 2.29 -12.70
N PHE A 279 -4.85 2.77 -11.66
CA PHE A 279 -5.95 2.12 -10.94
C PHE A 279 -6.78 3.17 -10.20
N PRO A 280 -8.05 2.92 -9.87
CA PRO A 280 -8.84 3.84 -9.04
C PRO A 280 -8.19 4.05 -7.67
N ASP A 281 -8.01 5.31 -7.29
CA ASP A 281 -7.46 5.65 -5.98
C ASP A 281 -8.43 5.26 -4.85
N SER A 282 -7.90 5.15 -3.63
CA SER A 282 -8.70 4.75 -2.47
C SER A 282 -9.52 5.88 -1.86
N PHE A 283 -9.48 7.13 -2.35
CA PHE A 283 -10.13 8.28 -1.70
C PHE A 283 -11.14 8.94 -2.64
N GLU A 284 -12.38 9.14 -2.22
CA GLU A 284 -13.38 9.89 -2.99
C GLU A 284 -12.79 11.19 -3.60
N PRO A 285 -12.90 11.42 -4.93
CA PRO A 285 -13.78 10.76 -5.90
C PRO A 285 -13.21 9.53 -6.64
N HIS A 286 -12.27 8.80 -6.04
CA HIS A 286 -11.68 7.59 -6.63
C HIS A 286 -11.00 7.83 -7.97
N ALA A 287 -10.19 8.90 -8.05
CA ALA A 287 -9.57 9.33 -9.30
C ALA A 287 -8.74 8.21 -9.92
N TYR A 288 -8.83 8.08 -11.24
CA TYR A 288 -8.19 7.00 -11.98
C TYR A 288 -7.41 7.57 -13.15
N HIS A 289 -6.10 7.33 -13.21
CA HIS A 289 -5.22 7.85 -14.27
C HIS A 289 -4.63 6.70 -15.12
N PRO A 290 -5.35 6.21 -16.14
CA PRO A 290 -4.91 5.10 -16.98
C PRO A 290 -3.50 5.29 -17.54
N GLY A 291 -2.63 4.28 -17.38
CA GLY A 291 -1.28 4.26 -17.93
C GLY A 291 -0.28 5.20 -17.23
N LYS A 292 -0.73 6.04 -16.29
CA LYS A 292 0.11 7.05 -15.63
C LYS A 292 1.15 6.41 -14.71
N LEU A 293 2.41 6.78 -14.93
CA LEU A 293 3.57 6.38 -14.14
C LEU A 293 4.34 7.63 -13.71
N MET A 294 4.58 7.78 -12.42
CA MET A 294 5.43 8.84 -11.90
C MET A 294 6.80 8.26 -11.52
N ILE A 295 7.88 8.94 -11.88
CA ILE A 295 9.25 8.61 -11.46
C ILE A 295 9.93 9.83 -10.87
N GLU A 296 10.76 9.69 -9.84
CA GLU A 296 11.54 10.84 -9.33
C GLU A 296 12.54 11.37 -10.36
N SER A 297 12.82 12.68 -10.34
CA SER A 297 13.76 13.33 -11.28
C SER A 297 15.22 12.90 -11.15
N ARG A 298 15.51 11.95 -10.24
CA ARG A 298 16.82 11.28 -10.12
C ARG A 298 16.97 10.10 -11.08
N PHE A 299 15.89 9.65 -11.71
CA PHE A 299 15.98 8.72 -12.84
C PHE A 299 16.53 9.44 -14.07
N SER A 300 17.25 8.71 -14.94
CA SER A 300 17.82 9.27 -16.16
C SER A 300 16.74 9.58 -17.22
N GLU A 301 17.03 10.54 -18.11
CA GLU A 301 16.20 10.80 -19.29
C GLU A 301 16.08 9.57 -20.21
N ASP A 302 17.12 8.73 -20.29
CA ASP A 302 17.08 7.46 -21.00
C ASP A 302 16.02 6.52 -20.40
N THR A 303 15.90 6.50 -19.07
CA THR A 303 14.88 5.69 -18.39
C THR A 303 13.49 6.22 -18.67
N PHE A 304 13.30 7.54 -18.58
CA PHE A 304 12.06 8.19 -18.94
C PHE A 304 11.65 7.86 -20.39
N THR A 305 12.58 7.99 -21.33
CA THR A 305 12.35 7.73 -22.76
C THR A 305 11.96 6.29 -23.01
N GLU A 306 12.69 5.35 -22.41
CA GLU A 306 12.42 3.92 -22.59
C GLU A 306 11.09 3.49 -21.96
N LEU A 307 10.72 4.02 -20.80
CA LEU A 307 9.41 3.76 -20.19
C LEU A 307 8.25 4.26 -21.06
N ASN A 308 8.39 5.45 -21.67
CA ASN A 308 7.41 5.94 -22.64
C ASN A 308 7.38 5.08 -23.92
N ARG A 309 8.55 4.60 -24.39
CA ARG A 309 8.62 3.68 -25.55
C ARG A 309 7.88 2.36 -25.27
N LEU A 310 7.94 1.86 -24.03
CA LEU A 310 7.18 0.70 -23.58
C LEU A 310 5.68 0.97 -23.43
N GLY A 311 5.23 2.23 -23.47
CA GLY A 311 3.81 2.61 -23.43
C GLY A 311 3.30 3.15 -22.10
N HIS A 312 4.19 3.40 -21.12
CA HIS A 312 3.80 4.11 -19.89
C HIS A 312 3.63 5.60 -20.16
N LEU A 313 2.61 6.24 -19.59
CA LEU A 313 2.46 7.70 -19.60
C LEU A 313 3.28 8.28 -18.45
N THR A 314 4.58 8.44 -18.71
CA THR A 314 5.55 8.76 -17.66
C THR A 314 5.63 10.26 -17.41
N GLU A 315 5.64 10.67 -16.14
CA GLU A 315 5.87 12.03 -15.69
C GLU A 315 6.91 12.06 -14.56
N PHE A 316 7.60 13.19 -14.41
CA PHE A 316 8.56 13.37 -13.31
C PHE A 316 7.89 13.89 -12.04
N TRP A 317 8.22 13.26 -10.93
CA TRP A 317 8.19 13.89 -9.62
C TRP A 317 9.47 14.70 -9.37
N PRO A 318 9.44 15.70 -8.46
CA PRO A 318 10.66 16.28 -7.90
C PRO A 318 11.59 15.25 -7.28
N GLU A 319 12.87 15.62 -7.15
CA GLU A 319 13.98 14.76 -6.70
C GLU A 319 13.69 13.97 -5.41
N TRP A 320 13.07 14.66 -4.45
CA TRP A 320 12.72 14.18 -3.12
C TRP A 320 11.28 14.54 -2.81
N THR A 321 10.33 13.84 -3.43
CA THR A 321 8.91 14.15 -3.22
C THR A 321 8.31 13.35 -2.08
N TRP A 322 7.61 14.02 -1.16
CA TRP A 322 6.84 13.35 -0.11
C TRP A 322 5.74 12.40 -0.65
N ARG A 323 5.39 12.56 -1.94
CA ARG A 323 4.42 11.74 -2.68
C ARG A 323 4.93 10.35 -3.01
N ALA A 324 6.25 10.14 -3.02
CA ALA A 324 6.86 8.83 -3.27
C ALA A 324 6.88 7.93 -2.02
N GLY A 325 6.20 8.34 -0.94
CA GLY A 325 6.28 7.71 0.37
C GLY A 325 7.34 8.35 1.27
N ALA A 326 7.39 7.89 2.51
CA ALA A 326 8.37 8.21 3.53
C ALA A 326 8.63 6.95 4.37
N VAL A 327 9.31 5.98 3.74
CA VAL A 327 9.49 4.64 4.33
C VAL A 327 10.45 4.73 5.50
N CYS A 328 10.05 4.26 6.67
CA CYS A 328 11.00 4.02 7.75
C CYS A 328 11.11 2.52 7.96
N MET A 329 12.30 2.07 8.36
CA MET A 329 12.54 0.67 8.68
C MET A 329 13.70 0.50 9.65
N ILE A 330 13.68 -0.61 10.38
CA ILE A 330 14.81 -1.05 11.20
C ILE A 330 15.18 -2.45 10.73
N LYS A 331 16.46 -2.74 10.51
CA LYS A 331 16.97 -4.10 10.30
C LYS A 331 17.60 -4.57 11.60
N SER A 332 16.93 -5.52 12.24
CA SER A 332 17.46 -6.29 13.36
C SER A 332 18.25 -7.47 12.82
N ASP A 333 19.57 -7.38 12.78
CA ASP A 333 20.45 -8.50 12.44
C ASP A 333 20.53 -9.46 13.64
N MET A 334 19.99 -10.66 13.47
CA MET A 334 19.92 -11.68 14.53
C MET A 334 21.22 -12.47 14.68
N VAL A 335 22.13 -12.39 13.70
CA VAL A 335 23.43 -13.05 13.73
C VAL A 335 24.42 -12.21 14.53
N THR A 336 24.46 -10.91 14.27
CA THR A 336 25.39 -9.98 14.93
C THR A 336 24.80 -9.29 16.16
N GLY A 337 23.46 -9.24 16.26
CA GLY A 337 22.75 -8.45 17.27
C GLY A 337 22.69 -6.96 16.94
N ILE A 338 23.21 -6.53 15.79
CA ILE A 338 23.24 -5.12 15.38
C ILE A 338 21.86 -4.68 14.88
N GLN A 339 21.45 -3.48 15.28
CA GLN A 339 20.27 -2.80 14.77
C GLN A 339 20.71 -1.66 13.86
N THR A 340 20.25 -1.65 12.62
CA THR A 340 20.46 -0.54 11.68
C THR A 340 19.11 0.06 11.31
N ALA A 341 18.96 1.38 11.33
CA ALA A 341 17.70 2.03 11.03
C ALA A 341 17.84 2.95 9.82
N GLY A 342 16.77 3.07 9.04
CA GLY A 342 16.64 3.97 7.90
C GLY A 342 15.40 4.84 8.06
N ALA A 343 15.56 6.15 7.87
CA ALA A 343 14.48 7.14 7.91
C ALA A 343 14.51 7.98 6.62
N ASP A 344 13.38 7.99 5.91
CA ASP A 344 13.27 8.61 4.59
C ASP A 344 13.32 10.14 4.64
N PRO A 345 14.26 10.79 3.92
CA PRO A 345 14.42 12.24 3.96
C PRO A 345 13.31 13.01 3.23
N ARG A 346 12.39 12.35 2.51
CA ARG A 346 11.30 13.02 1.77
C ARG A 346 10.20 13.61 2.66
N ARG A 347 10.21 13.28 3.94
CA ARG A 347 9.37 13.85 5.00
C ARG A 347 10.24 14.06 6.25
N PRO A 348 9.79 14.81 7.26
CA PRO A 348 10.53 14.98 8.52
C PRO A 348 10.49 13.70 9.37
N THR A 349 10.98 12.59 8.82
CA THR A 349 11.19 11.33 9.53
C THR A 349 12.54 11.34 10.24
N TYR A 350 12.71 10.47 11.23
CA TYR A 350 13.95 10.39 11.98
C TYR A 350 14.16 9.00 12.56
N ALA A 351 15.42 8.57 12.65
CA ALA A 351 15.81 7.32 13.28
C ALA A 351 16.68 7.61 14.52
N VAL A 352 16.41 6.91 15.61
CA VAL A 352 17.16 7.01 16.87
C VAL A 352 17.41 5.61 17.43
N GLY A 353 18.55 5.44 18.09
CA GLY A 353 18.92 4.22 18.80
C GLY A 353 19.84 4.54 19.97
N TRP A 354 19.84 3.68 20.99
CA TRP A 354 20.68 3.82 22.18
C TRP A 354 21.16 2.47 22.70
#